data_AF-A0A6I1FGX8-F1
#
_entry.id   AF-A0A6I1FGX8-F1
#
_cell.length_a   1.000
_cell.length_b   1.000
_cell.length_c   1.000
_cell.angle_alpha   90.00
_cell.angle_beta   90.00
_cell.angle_gamma   90.00
#
_symmetry.space_group_name_H-M   'P 1'
#
loop_
_entity.id
_entity.type
_entity.pdbx_description
1 polymer ?
#
loop_
_entity_poly.entity_id
_entity_poly.type
_entity_poly.pdbx_seq_one_letter_code
_entity_poly.pdbx_strand_id
1 'polypeptide(L)'
;MIIIGIILVRVIRAIVKWNHNNQQPRLTSQAKVATKRTVVRGGGESRTYQDYYVTFELSSGERVELEVKGTEYGQLVEGDKGELHFQGTRYFGFNREHNMS
;
A
#
# COMPACT_ATOMS: atom_id res chain seq x y z
N MET A 1 18.86 7.19 -15.91
CA MET A 1 19.07 7.49 -14.47
C MET A 1 17.93 6.87 -13.71
N ILE A 2 18.21 5.89 -12.84
CA ILE A 2 17.21 5.27 -11.98
C ILE A 2 17.37 5.92 -10.61
N ILE A 3 16.45 6.79 -10.21
CA ILE A 3 16.42 7.26 -8.82
C ILE A 3 15.83 6.10 -8.01
N ILE A 4 16.72 5.34 -7.39
CA ILE A 4 16.40 4.25 -6.49
C ILE A 4 15.80 4.89 -5.23
N GLY A 5 14.48 4.84 -5.09
CA GLY A 5 13.82 5.08 -3.81
C GLY A 5 14.10 3.90 -2.89
N ILE A 6 15.24 3.96 -2.18
CA ILE A 6 15.56 3.03 -1.10
C ILE A 6 14.59 3.30 0.04
N ILE A 7 13.46 2.59 0.04
CA ILE A 7 12.92 2.12 1.31
C ILE A 7 12.94 0.61 1.26
N LEU A 8 14.09 0.08 1.67
CA LEU A 8 14.27 -1.31 2.03
C LEU A 8 13.47 -1.56 3.33
N VAL A 9 12.13 -1.61 3.27
CA VAL A 9 11.35 -2.04 4.44
C VAL A 9 11.50 -3.54 4.55
N ARG A 10 12.49 -3.95 5.33
CA ARG A 10 12.54 -5.30 5.87
C ARG A 10 11.31 -5.57 6.73
N VAL A 11 10.19 -6.04 6.18
CA VAL A 11 9.26 -6.97 6.87
C VAL A 11 8.46 -7.78 5.85
N ILE A 12 9.09 -8.77 5.19
CA ILE A 12 8.35 -9.92 4.64
C ILE A 12 8.64 -11.08 5.59
N ARG A 13 7.97 -11.13 6.75
CA ARG A 13 7.98 -12.32 7.63
C ARG A 13 6.67 -12.60 8.37
N ALA A 14 5.54 -11.97 8.02
CA ALA A 14 4.30 -12.14 8.80
C ALA A 14 3.06 -12.65 8.02
N ILE A 15 2.98 -12.50 6.69
CA ILE A 15 1.84 -13.05 5.91
C ILE A 15 1.65 -14.58 6.11
N VAL A 16 2.70 -15.34 6.37
CA VAL A 16 2.60 -16.81 6.51
C VAL A 16 2.01 -17.25 7.86
N LYS A 17 2.03 -16.42 8.91
CA LYS A 17 1.62 -16.88 10.26
C LYS A 17 0.18 -16.57 10.67
N TRP A 18 -0.56 -15.72 9.96
CA TRP A 18 -1.93 -15.36 10.35
C TRP A 18 -3.03 -15.89 9.40
N ASN A 19 -2.69 -16.77 8.47
CA ASN A 19 -3.66 -17.38 7.54
C ASN A 19 -4.40 -18.61 8.13
N HIS A 20 -4.34 -18.86 9.44
CA HIS A 20 -4.98 -20.06 10.02
C HIS A 20 -6.34 -19.82 10.68
N ASN A 21 -6.83 -18.57 10.87
CA ASN A 21 -7.96 -18.40 11.79
C ASN A 21 -9.18 -17.60 11.36
N ASN A 22 -9.39 -17.23 10.09
CA ASN A 22 -10.77 -17.01 9.69
C ASN A 22 -10.97 -16.98 8.17
N GLN A 23 -11.68 -17.98 7.69
CA GLN A 23 -12.11 -18.19 6.31
C GLN A 23 -12.75 -16.92 5.71
N GLN A 24 -12.08 -16.25 4.75
CA GLN A 24 -12.60 -15.90 3.41
C GLN A 24 -11.64 -14.95 2.61
N PRO A 25 -11.71 -14.94 1.25
CA PRO A 25 -10.59 -14.64 0.33
C PRO A 25 -10.23 -13.16 0.08
N ARG A 26 -10.52 -12.24 0.99
CA ARG A 26 -10.13 -10.81 0.89
C ARG A 26 -9.66 -10.37 2.28
N LEU A 27 -8.40 -9.96 2.41
CA LEU A 27 -7.92 -9.40 3.66
C LEU A 27 -8.44 -7.97 3.76
N THR A 28 -9.55 -7.82 4.47
CA THR A 28 -10.00 -6.53 4.99
C THR A 28 -9.34 -6.33 6.35
N SER A 29 -8.59 -5.25 6.52
CA SER A 29 -7.87 -4.98 7.78
C SER A 29 -7.82 -3.50 8.09
N GLN A 30 -7.91 -3.16 9.37
CA GLN A 30 -7.68 -1.79 9.83
C GLN A 30 -6.22 -1.42 9.64
N ALA A 31 -5.97 -0.31 8.98
CA ALA A 31 -4.65 0.10 8.58
C ALA A 31 -4.46 1.63 8.63
N LYS A 32 -3.20 2.03 8.71
CA LYS A 32 -2.75 3.40 8.57
C LYS A 32 -1.92 3.57 7.31
N VAL A 33 -2.14 4.63 6.53
CA VAL A 33 -1.25 5.01 5.43
C VAL A 33 0.07 5.49 6.03
N ALA A 34 1.12 4.68 5.89
CA ALA A 34 2.39 4.92 6.56
C ALA A 34 3.36 5.73 5.69
N THR A 35 3.48 5.39 4.41
CA THR A 35 4.28 6.17 3.46
C THR A 35 3.89 5.92 2.00
N LYS A 36 4.32 6.81 1.10
CA LYS A 36 4.00 6.81 -0.33
C LYS A 36 5.27 6.98 -1.18
N ARG A 37 5.40 6.22 -2.28
CA ARG A 37 6.51 6.38 -3.24
C ARG A 37 6.06 6.27 -4.70
N THR A 38 6.79 6.94 -5.58
CA THR A 38 6.60 6.89 -7.03
C THR A 38 7.83 6.30 -7.70
N VAL A 39 7.63 5.42 -8.68
CA VAL A 39 8.68 4.90 -9.55
C VAL A 39 8.44 5.42 -10.95
N VAL A 40 9.39 6.20 -11.45
CA VAL A 40 9.35 6.67 -12.85
C VAL A 40 10.19 5.71 -13.69
N ARG A 41 9.58 5.12 -14.72
CA ARG A 41 10.24 4.25 -15.71
C ARG A 41 10.25 4.93 -17.07
N GLY A 42 11.37 4.83 -17.78
CA GLY A 42 11.56 5.43 -19.11
C GLY A 42 12.32 6.77 -19.09
N GLY A 43 12.65 7.26 -20.28
CA GLY A 43 13.35 8.53 -20.52
C GLY A 43 14.09 8.55 -21.87
N GLY A 44 14.09 9.69 -22.55
CA GLY A 44 14.61 9.85 -23.93
C GLY A 44 13.48 9.88 -24.96
N GLU A 45 13.59 9.07 -26.02
CA GLU A 45 12.59 8.94 -27.11
C GLU A 45 11.40 8.01 -26.75
N SER A 46 11.40 7.40 -25.57
CA SER A 46 10.37 6.45 -25.11
C SER A 46 9.33 7.10 -24.21
N ARG A 47 8.10 6.58 -24.22
CA ARG A 47 7.02 6.98 -23.28
C ARG A 47 7.47 6.80 -21.83
N THR A 48 7.18 7.81 -21.01
CA THR A 48 7.43 7.77 -19.56
C THR A 48 6.24 7.12 -18.85
N TYR A 49 6.51 6.18 -17.95
CA TYR A 49 5.52 5.51 -17.12
C TYR A 49 5.79 5.81 -15.64
N GLN A 50 4.74 5.92 -14.85
CA GLN A 50 4.82 6.17 -13.41
C GLN A 50 4.02 5.11 -12.67
N ASP A 51 4.68 4.37 -11.79
CA ASP A 51 4.01 3.45 -10.88
C ASP A 51 3.96 4.07 -9.49
N TYR A 52 2.86 3.83 -8.79
CA TYR A 52 2.58 4.41 -7.48
C TYR A 52 2.45 3.30 -6.44
N TYR A 53 3.16 3.45 -5.34
CA TYR A 53 3.14 2.49 -4.24
C TYR A 53 2.78 3.18 -2.93
N VAL A 54 1.97 2.51 -2.12
CA VAL A 54 1.58 2.95 -0.78
C VAL A 54 1.91 1.84 0.21
N THR A 55 2.58 2.20 1.30
CA THR A 55 2.79 1.31 2.44
C THR A 55 1.70 1.56 3.47
N PHE A 56 0.98 0.50 3.81
CA PHE A 56 -0.01 0.47 4.87
C PHE A 56 0.56 -0.25 6.09
N GLU A 57 0.35 0.31 7.27
CA GLU A 57 0.63 -0.33 8.55
C GLU A 57 -0.68 -0.89 9.11
N LEU A 58 -0.78 -2.21 9.17
CA LEU A 58 -1.94 -2.92 9.71
C LEU A 58 -2.00 -2.77 11.22
N SER A 59 -3.17 -2.98 11.83
CA SER A 59 -3.34 -2.95 13.29
C SER A 59 -2.46 -3.96 14.04
N SER A 60 -1.99 -5.02 13.37
CA SER A 60 -1.02 -5.99 13.89
C SER A 60 0.41 -5.44 13.99
N GLY A 61 0.67 -4.25 13.44
CA GLY A 61 2.01 -3.67 13.26
C GLY A 61 2.74 -4.18 12.01
N GLU A 62 2.14 -5.10 11.25
CA GLU A 62 2.68 -5.51 9.95
C GLU A 62 2.58 -4.37 8.94
N ARG A 63 3.56 -4.27 8.04
CA ARG A 63 3.53 -3.30 6.94
C ARG A 63 3.42 -4.02 5.62
N VAL A 64 2.46 -3.59 4.79
CA VAL A 64 2.25 -4.10 3.43
C VAL A 64 2.39 -2.96 2.44
N GLU A 65 3.23 -3.14 1.42
CA GLU A 65 3.34 -2.21 0.31
C GLU A 65 2.51 -2.73 -0.87
N LEU A 66 1.63 -1.88 -1.39
CA LEU A 66 0.74 -2.20 -2.48
C LEU A 66 0.90 -1.20 -3.62
N GLU A 67 0.88 -1.70 -4.85
CA GLU A 67 0.77 -0.85 -6.03
C GLU A 67 -0.67 -0.32 -6.13
N VAL A 68 -0.80 0.99 -6.36
CA VAL A 68 -2.08 1.68 -6.47
C VAL A 68 -2.16 2.47 -7.78
N LYS A 69 -3.38 2.79 -8.19
CA LYS A 69 -3.59 3.73 -9.30
C LYS A 69 -3.21 5.15 -8.87
N GLY A 70 -2.74 5.96 -9.81
CA GLY A 70 -2.39 7.37 -9.51
C GLY A 70 -3.53 8.19 -8.91
N THR A 71 -4.78 7.87 -9.25
CA THR A 71 -5.97 8.51 -8.66
C THR A 71 -6.11 8.20 -7.17
N GLU A 72 -6.00 6.92 -6.80
CA GLU A 72 -6.04 6.46 -5.41
C GLU A 72 -4.84 7.04 -4.63
N TYR A 73 -3.65 7.01 -5.25
CA TYR A 73 -2.47 7.62 -4.69
C TYR A 73 -2.69 9.10 -4.37
N GLY A 74 -3.36 9.87 -5.23
CA GLY A 74 -3.65 11.28 -4.97
C GLY A 74 -4.63 11.51 -3.81
N GLN A 75 -5.53 10.56 -3.55
CA GLN A 75 -6.56 10.68 -2.50
C GLN A 75 -6.05 10.25 -1.12
N LEU A 76 -5.12 9.30 -1.07
CA LEU A 76 -4.52 8.80 0.18
C LEU A 76 -3.52 9.80 0.75
N VAL A 77 -3.61 10.05 2.06
CA VAL A 77 -2.72 10.96 2.79
C VAL A 77 -1.98 10.17 3.87
N GLU A 78 -0.68 10.40 4.00
CA GLU A 78 0.11 9.78 5.07
C GLU A 78 -0.48 10.17 6.43
N GLY A 79 -0.69 9.17 7.29
CA GLY A 79 -1.36 9.36 8.57
C GLY A 79 -2.82 8.93 8.59
N ASP A 80 -3.47 8.83 7.43
CA ASP A 80 -4.86 8.35 7.33
C ASP A 80 -5.02 6.99 7.99
N LYS A 81 -6.11 6.83 8.72
CA LYS A 81 -6.54 5.55 9.26
C LYS A 81 -7.82 5.12 8.56
N GLY A 82 -8.01 3.82 8.42
CA GLY A 82 -9.14 3.30 7.69
C GLY A 82 -9.07 1.81 7.41
N GLU A 83 -10.09 1.34 6.72
CA GLU A 83 -10.20 -0.05 6.33
C GLU A 83 -9.51 -0.29 4.97
N LEU A 84 -8.46 -1.11 4.97
CA LEU A 84 -7.74 -1.54 3.78
C LEU A 84 -8.30 -2.87 3.26
N HIS A 85 -8.64 -2.91 1.97
CA HIS A 85 -8.99 -4.13 1.26
C HIS A 85 -7.88 -4.53 0.29
N PHE A 86 -7.31 -5.71 0.51
CA PHE A 86 -6.22 -6.23 -0.33
C PHE A 86 -6.22 -7.76 -0.41
N GLN A 87 -5.50 -8.30 -1.41
CA GLN A 87 -5.24 -9.74 -1.53
C GLN A 87 -3.83 -9.94 -2.07
N GLY A 88 -2.96 -10.56 -1.26
CA GLY A 88 -1.54 -10.66 -1.60
C GLY A 88 -0.92 -9.27 -1.75
N THR A 89 -0.45 -8.94 -2.96
CA THR A 89 0.11 -7.62 -3.30
C THR A 89 -0.89 -6.74 -4.08
N ARG A 90 -2.14 -7.18 -4.24
CA ARG A 90 -3.16 -6.47 -5.00
C ARG A 90 -4.02 -5.60 -4.09
N TYR A 91 -4.01 -4.29 -4.35
CA TYR A 91 -4.90 -3.32 -3.73
C TYR A 91 -6.30 -3.39 -4.35
N PHE A 92 -7.33 -3.37 -3.49
CA PHE A 92 -8.73 -3.25 -3.90
C PHE A 92 -9.39 -1.95 -3.46
N GLY A 93 -8.92 -1.32 -2.39
CA GLY A 93 -9.48 -0.05 -1.90
C GLY A 93 -9.04 0.26 -0.48
N PHE A 94 -9.18 1.53 -0.09
CA PHE A 94 -8.98 2.00 1.27
C PHE A 94 -10.09 2.96 1.63
N ASN A 95 -10.86 2.62 2.66
CA ASN A 95 -11.94 3.44 3.16
C ASN A 95 -11.44 4.25 4.36
N ARG A 96 -11.19 5.55 4.16
CA ARG A 96 -10.69 6.44 5.21
C ARG A 96 -11.73 6.59 6.32
N GLU A 97 -11.30 6.46 7.57
CA GLU A 97 -12.10 6.84 8.73
C GLU A 97 -12.21 8.37 8.76
N HIS A 98 -13.42 8.87 8.51
CA HIS A 98 -13.75 10.28 8.73
C HIS A 98 -14.24 10.43 10.16
N ASN A 99 -13.38 10.89 11.07
CA ASN A 99 -13.85 11.38 12.36
C ASN A 99 -14.57 12.71 12.12
N MET A 100 -15.90 12.65 12.01
CA MET A 100 -16.73 13.84 12.16
C MET A 100 -16.65 14.25 13.63
N SER A 101 -15.86 15.29 13.93
CA SER A 101 -15.83 15.96 15.23
C SER A 101 -16.93 17.00 15.31
#